data_AF-A0A3N5S101-F1
#
_entry.id   AF-A0A3N5S101-F1
#
_cell.length_a   1.000
_cell.length_b   1.000
_cell.length_c   1.000
_cell.angle_alpha   90.00
_cell.angle_beta   90.00
_cell.angle_gamma   90.00
#
_symmetry.space_group_name_H-M   'P 1'
#
loop_
_entity.id
_entity.type
_entity.pdbx_description
1 polymer ?
#
loop_
_entity_poly.entity_id
_entity_poly.type
_entity_poly.pdbx_seq_one_letter_code
_entity_poly.pdbx_strand_id
1 'polypeptide(L)' 'VPAFALRIAFGEMARELMLSGHRVLPERLLGAGFGFEYPDLEQALAEIFGG' A
#
# COMPACT_ATOMS: atom_id res chain seq x y z
N VAL A 1 14.52 -0.43 -2.21
CA VAL A 1 15.28 -1.70 -2.30
C VAL A 1 15.30 -2.16 -3.75
N PRO A 2 16.42 -2.66 -4.31
CA PRO A 2 16.50 -3.11 -5.70
C PRO A 2 15.60 -4.31 -5.99
N ALA A 3 14.98 -4.34 -7.18
CA ALA A 3 14.06 -5.41 -7.59
C ALA A 3 14.69 -6.82 -7.59
N PHE A 4 15.99 -6.94 -7.89
CA PHE A 4 16.69 -8.23 -7.89
C PHE A 4 16.80 -8.84 -6.48
N ALA A 5 16.98 -8.01 -5.45
CA ALA A 5 17.11 -8.47 -4.08
C ALA A 5 15.76 -9.04 -3.57
N LEU A 6 14.66 -8.39 -3.95
CA LEU A 6 13.31 -8.86 -3.64
C LEU A 6 13.00 -10.21 -4.32
N ARG A 7 13.43 -10.39 -5.57
CA ARG A 7 13.28 -11.66 -6.31
C ARG A 7 14.07 -12.82 -5.68
N ILE A 8 15.22 -12.54 -5.07
CA ILE A 8 16.02 -13.56 -4.35
C ILE A 8 15.32 -13.95 -3.05
N ALA A 9 14.82 -12.97 -2.28
CA ALA A 9 14.19 -13.22 -0.99
C ALA A 9 12.81 -13.89 -1.10
N PHE A 10 12.01 -13.51 -2.11
CA PHE A 10 10.60 -13.92 -2.23
C PHE A 10 10.27 -14.72 -3.51
N GLY A 11 11.27 -15.05 -4.33
CA GLY A 11 11.09 -15.82 -5.57
C GLY A 11 10.18 -15.12 -6.58
N GLU A 12 9.36 -15.89 -7.29
CA GLU A 12 8.47 -15.35 -8.33
C GLU A 12 7.30 -14.52 -7.76
N MET A 13 6.92 -14.73 -6.49
CA MET A 13 5.90 -13.91 -5.78
C MET A 13 6.30 -12.43 -5.66
N ALA A 14 7.60 -12.12 -5.64
CA ALA A 14 8.09 -10.73 -5.59
C ALA A 14 7.54 -9.90 -6.77
N ARG A 15 7.40 -10.53 -7.95
CA ARG A 15 6.96 -9.86 -9.16
C ARG A 15 5.49 -9.47 -9.09
N GLU A 16 4.63 -10.38 -8.67
CA GLU A 16 3.19 -10.17 -8.67
C GLU A 16 2.73 -9.30 -7.50
N LEU A 17 3.28 -9.49 -6.30
CA LEU A 17 2.77 -8.81 -5.10
C LEU A 17 3.45 -7.49 -4.78
N MET A 18 4.73 -7.32 -5.17
CA MET A 18 5.51 -6.15 -4.77
C MET A 18 5.94 -5.28 -5.95
N LEU A 19 6.17 -5.87 -7.12
CA LEU A 19 6.58 -5.12 -8.31
C LEU A 19 5.40 -4.75 -9.22
N SER A 20 4.21 -5.27 -8.96
CA SER A 20 2.97 -4.87 -9.63
C SER A 20 2.18 -3.90 -8.74
N GLY A 21 1.69 -2.81 -9.33
CA GLY A 21 0.88 -1.82 -8.63
C GLY A 21 -0.60 -2.04 -8.91
N HIS A 22 -1.43 -1.99 -7.88
CA HIS A 22 -2.89 -2.03 -8.01
C HIS A 22 -3.48 -0.64 -7.73
N ARG A 23 -4.21 -0.08 -8.71
CA ARG A 23 -5.01 1.13 -8.50
C ARG A 23 -6.40 0.74 -8.00
N VAL A 24 -6.59 0.77 -6.69
CA VAL A 24 -7.87 0.45 -6.04
C VAL A 24 -8.55 1.73 -5.57
N LEU A 25 -9.81 1.93 -5.94
CA LEU A 25 -10.64 3.06 -5.48
C LEU A 25 -11.70 2.54 -4.48
N PRO A 26 -11.80 3.12 -3.27
CA PRO A 26 -12.70 2.63 -2.22
C PRO A 26 -14.15 3.11 -2.37
N GLU A 27 -14.72 3.04 -3.58
CA GLU A 27 -16.04 3.63 -3.90
C GLU A 27 -17.16 3.13 -2.99
N ARG A 28 -17.17 1.84 -2.65
CA ARG A 28 -18.19 1.25 -1.76
C ARG A 28 -18.10 1.76 -0.33
N LEU A 29 -16.89 1.94 0.19
CA LEU A 29 -16.66 2.44 1.55
C LEU A 29 -17.11 3.90 1.65
N LEU A 30 -16.70 4.72 0.67
CA LEU A 30 -17.11 6.12 0.59
C LEU A 30 -18.63 6.26 0.42
N GLY A 31 -19.24 5.43 -0.44
CA GLY A 31 -20.69 5.40 -0.63
C GLY A 31 -21.47 4.95 0.60
N ALA A 32 -20.86 4.17 1.50
CA ALA A 32 -21.43 3.77 2.78
C ALA A 32 -21.21 4.80 3.90
N GLY A 33 -20.55 5.94 3.61
CA GLY A 33 -20.24 6.97 4.59
C GLY A 33 -19.07 6.62 5.52
N PHE A 34 -18.23 5.65 5.15
CA PHE A 34 -17.03 5.32 5.91
C PHE A 34 -16.01 6.46 5.84
N GLY A 35 -15.67 7.04 6.99
CA GLY A 35 -14.62 8.04 7.12
C GLY A 35 -13.28 7.37 7.42
N PHE A 36 -12.28 7.59 6.57
CA PHE A 36 -10.91 7.18 6.86
C PHE A 36 -10.29 8.13 7.87
N GLU A 37 -9.76 7.57 8.96
CA GLU A 37 -9.02 8.33 9.98
C GLU A 37 -7.75 8.97 9.38
N TYR A 38 -7.10 8.26 8.45
CA TYR A 38 -5.98 8.75 7.66
C TYR A 38 -6.35 8.67 6.17
N PRO A 39 -6.90 9.74 5.57
CA PRO A 39 -7.42 9.72 4.20
C PRO A 39 -6.33 9.72 3.13
N ASP A 40 -5.10 10.05 3.49
CA ASP A 40 -3.95 10.01 2.59
C ASP A 40 -2.73 9.35 3.24
N LEU A 41 -1.77 9.01 2.38
CA LEU A 41 -0.57 8.29 2.78
C LEU A 41 0.34 9.13 3.68
N GLU A 42 0.37 10.45 3.51
CA GLU A 42 1.25 11.32 4.29
C GLU A 42 0.82 11.32 5.76
N GLN A 43 -0.48 11.47 6.02
CA GLN A 43 -1.05 11.42 7.36
C GLN A 43 -0.82 10.05 8.01
N ALA A 44 -1.04 8.96 7.27
CA ALA A 44 -0.83 7.61 7.79
C ALA A 44 0.65 7.35 8.13
N LEU A 45 1.59 7.80 7.28
CA LEU A 45 3.01 7.63 7.53
C LEU A 45 3.51 8.51 8.68
N ALA A 46 2.97 9.73 8.81
CA ALA A 46 3.26 10.61 9.93
C ALA A 46 2.85 9.96 11.26
N GLU A 47 1.68 9.33 11.34
CA GLU A 47 1.27 8.61 12.56
C GLU A 47 2.17 7.38 12.85
N ILE A 48 2.51 6.59 11.82
CA ILE A 48 3.28 5.36 12.01
C ILE A 48 4.73 5.64 12.46
N PHE A 49 5.34 6.71 11.94
CA PHE A 49 6.78 6.97 12.10
C PHE A 49 7.12 8.28 12.83
N GLY A 50 6.17 9.21 12.94
CA GLY A 50 6.33 10.51 13.58
C GLY A 50 5.73 10.51 14.98
N GLY A 51 6.51 10.05 15.95
CA GLY A 51 6.20 10.28 17.37
C GLY A 51 6.30 11.75 17.77
#